data_AF-A0A368CIZ2-F1
#
_entry.id   AF-A0A368CIZ2-F1
#
_cell.length_a   1.000
_cell.length_b   1.000
_cell.length_c   1.000
_cell.angle_alpha   90.00
_cell.angle_beta   90.00
_cell.angle_gamma   90.00
#
_symmetry.space_group_name_H-M   'P 1'
#
loop_
_entity.id
_entity.type
_entity.pdbx_description
1 polymer ?
#
loop_
_entity_poly.entity_id
_entity_poly.type
_entity_poly.pdbx_seq_one_letter_code
_entity_poly.pdbx_strand_id
1 'polypeptide(L)' 'MALMEWIKRWNFIERARLERQLLEAFERGEDLDALVASAEPGFQQEVWQAMLVRIRKMERMMAGQKPPEPR' A
#
# COMPACT_ATOMS: atom_id res chain seq x y z
N MET A 1 22.45 -18.43 -1.19
CA MET A 1 21.16 -17.94 -0.63
C MET A 1 20.50 -16.79 -1.42
N ALA A 2 21.07 -16.31 -2.55
CA ALA A 2 20.47 -15.21 -3.33
C ALA A 2 19.21 -15.60 -4.14
N LEU A 3 19.11 -16.86 -4.60
CA LEU A 3 17.98 -17.34 -5.41
C LEU A 3 16.65 -17.36 -4.63
N MET A 4 16.70 -17.71 -3.34
CA MET A 4 15.51 -17.80 -2.50
C MET A 4 14.92 -16.43 -2.17
N GLU A 5 15.78 -15.44 -1.94
CA GLU A 5 15.40 -14.03 -1.77
C GLU A 5 14.84 -13.43 -3.09
N TRP A 6 15.38 -13.84 -4.23
CA TRP A 6 14.88 -13.42 -5.55
C TRP A 6 13.50 -13.99 -5.88
N ILE A 7 13.23 -15.25 -5.51
CA ILE A 7 11.91 -15.89 -5.66
C ILE A 7 10.88 -15.28 -4.69
N LYS A 8 11.24 -14.99 -3.44
CA LYS A 8 10.36 -14.28 -2.50
C LYS A 8 9.93 -12.90 -3.03
N ARG A 9 10.85 -12.19 -3.68
CA ARG A 9 10.60 -10.89 -4.33
C ARG A 9 9.69 -11.00 -5.57
N TRP A 10 9.52 -12.22 -6.10
CA TRP A 10 8.55 -12.61 -7.12
C TRP A 10 7.29 -13.25 -6.56
N ASN A 11 7.06 -13.20 -5.25
CA ASN A 11 5.81 -13.65 -4.64
C ASN A 11 4.71 -12.61 -4.90
N PHE A 12 4.34 -12.45 -6.17
CA PHE A 12 3.32 -11.52 -6.65
C PHE A 12 1.97 -11.79 -5.99
N ILE A 13 1.67 -13.06 -5.69
CA ILE A 13 0.45 -13.47 -4.98
C ILE A 13 0.46 -12.91 -3.56
N GLU A 14 1.54 -13.13 -2.80
CA GLU A 14 1.64 -12.63 -1.44
C GLU A 14 1.68 -11.10 -1.39
N ARG A 15 2.40 -10.48 -2.33
CA ARG A 15 2.39 -9.03 -2.48
C ARG A 15 0.98 -8.49 -2.76
N ALA A 16 0.26 -9.06 -3.73
CA ALA A 16 -1.11 -8.64 -4.05
C ALA A 16 -2.05 -8.84 -2.86
N ARG A 17 -1.87 -9.92 -2.09
CA ARG A 17 -2.62 -10.17 -0.85
C ARG A 17 -2.35 -9.09 0.19
N LEU A 18 -1.10 -8.70 0.39
CA LEU A 18 -0.71 -7.66 1.33
C LEU A 18 -1.15 -6.26 0.88
N GLU A 19 -1.01 -5.94 -0.41
CA GLU A 19 -1.52 -4.70 -0.99
C GLU A 19 -3.05 -4.59 -0.83
N ARG A 20 -3.77 -5.70 -1.05
CA ARG A 20 -5.22 -5.77 -0.83
C ARG A 20 -5.62 -5.54 0.63
N GLN A 21 -4.89 -6.12 1.59
CA GLN A 21 -5.17 -5.89 3.01
C GLN A 21 -5.08 -4.40 3.38
N LEU A 22 -4.05 -3.69 2.88
CA LEU A 22 -3.91 -2.26 3.15
C LEU A 22 -5.00 -1.44 2.45
N LEU A 23 -5.42 -1.84 1.25
CA LEU A 23 -6.56 -1.25 0.54
C LEU A 23 -7.88 -1.44 1.31
N GLU A 24 -8.14 -2.63 1.86
CA GLU A 24 -9.35 -2.87 2.66
C GLU A 24 -9.35 -2.03 3.95
N ALA A 25 -8.19 -1.86 4.61
CA ALA A 25 -8.06 -0.96 5.75
C ALA A 25 -8.30 0.51 5.35
N PHE A 26 -7.81 0.93 4.17
CA PHE A 26 -8.07 2.26 3.61
C PHE A 26 -9.56 2.49 3.36
N GLU A 27 -10.25 1.53 2.74
CA GLU A 27 -11.69 1.58 2.48
C GLU A 27 -12.52 1.66 3.77
N ARG A 28 -12.04 1.06 4.87
CA ARG A 28 -12.67 1.16 6.20
C ARG A 28 -12.36 2.47 6.93
N GLY A 29 -11.47 3.31 6.40
CA GLY A 29 -11.03 4.54 7.04
C GLY A 29 -10.12 4.32 8.25
N GLU A 30 -9.41 3.19 8.30
CA GLU A 30 -8.43 2.90 9.36
C GLU A 30 -7.19 3.80 9.24
N ASP A 31 -6.48 4.00 10.36
CA ASP A 31 -5.21 4.72 10.37
C ASP A 31 -4.10 3.85 9.77
N LEU A 32 -3.83 4.05 8.48
CA LEU A 32 -2.83 3.30 7.76
C LEU A 32 -1.40 3.53 8.28
N ASP A 33 -1.07 4.72 8.76
CA ASP A 33 0.28 5.01 9.27
C ASP A 33 0.54 4.19 10.54
N ALA A 34 -0.44 4.12 11.45
CA ALA A 34 -0.37 3.26 12.63
C ALA A 34 -0.33 1.77 12.26
N LEU A 35 -1.13 1.34 11.28
CA LEU A 35 -1.17 -0.04 10.81
C LEU A 35 0.18 -0.47 10.19
N VAL A 36 0.80 0.38 9.37
CA VAL A 36 2.13 0.11 8.80
C VAL A 36 3.23 0.15 9.85
N ALA A 37 3.14 1.05 10.84
CA ALA A 37 4.12 1.14 11.94
C ALA A 37 4.09 -0.08 12.87
N SER A 38 2.91 -0.70 13.05
CA SER A 38 2.71 -1.91 13.86
C SER A 38 2.99 -3.22 13.11
N ALA A 39 3.23 -3.16 11.80
CA ALA A 39 3.56 -4.34 11.01
C ALA A 39 4.95 -4.89 11.37
N GLU A 40 5.04 -6.22 11.46
CA GLU A 40 6.32 -6.92 11.71
C GLU A 40 7.36 -6.57 10.62
N PRO A 41 8.62 -6.29 11.02
CA PRO A 41 9.68 -5.98 10.07
C PRO A 41 9.90 -7.07 9.03
N GLY A 42 9.98 -6.67 7.75
CA GLY A 42 10.22 -7.57 6.62
C GLY A 42 9.27 -7.31 5.45
N PHE A 43 8.94 -8.36 4.71
CA PHE A 43 8.24 -8.25 3.43
C PHE A 43 6.86 -7.58 3.53
N GLN A 44 6.10 -7.86 4.59
CA GLN A 44 4.81 -7.20 4.83
C GLN A 44 4.98 -5.69 5.01
N GLN A 45 5.89 -5.29 5.90
CA GLN A 45 6.13 -3.88 6.17
C GLN A 45 6.64 -3.15 4.92
N GLU A 46 7.53 -3.76 4.13
CA GLU A 46 8.02 -3.19 2.87
C GLU A 46 6.88 -2.96 1.85
N VAL A 47 6.02 -3.97 1.65
CA VAL A 47 4.88 -3.87 0.72
C VAL A 47 3.89 -2.81 1.20
N TRP A 48 3.58 -2.80 2.50
CA TRP A 48 2.65 -1.85 3.07
C TRP A 48 3.17 -0.42 3.04
N GLN A 49 4.46 -0.19 3.34
CA GLN A 49 5.09 1.13 3.19
C GLN A 49 5.03 1.61 1.73
N ALA A 50 5.36 0.73 0.76
CA ALA A 50 5.30 1.08 -0.66
C ALA A 50 3.87 1.43 -1.12
N MET A 51 2.87 0.69 -0.62
CA MET A 51 1.46 0.93 -0.95
C MET A 51 0.91 2.19 -0.26
N LEU A 52 1.30 2.46 0.98
CA LEU A 52 0.94 3.68 1.72
C LEU A 52 1.40 4.94 0.96
N VAL A 53 2.63 4.96 0.45
CA VAL A 53 3.15 6.08 -0.35
C VAL A 53 2.28 6.33 -1.60
N ARG A 54 1.80 5.27 -2.25
CA ARG A 54 0.89 5.37 -3.40
C ARG A 54 -0.47 5.93 -3.01
N ILE A 55 -1.07 5.45 -1.91
CA ILE A 55 -2.34 5.95 -1.38
C ILE A 55 -2.23 7.45 -1.07
N ARG A 56 -1.21 7.87 -0.31
CA ARG A 56 -0.96 9.29 0.02
C ARG A 56 -0.72 10.15 -1.21
N LYS A 57 -0.14 9.60 -2.28
CA LYS A 57 0.00 10.31 -3.56
C LYS A 57 -1.36 10.51 -4.23
N MET A 58 -2.21 9.49 -4.25
CA MET A 58 -3.57 9.60 -4.81
C MET A 58 -4.43 10.60 -4.03
N GLU A 59 -4.41 10.55 -2.69
CA GLU A 59 -5.13 11.51 -1.85
C GLU A 59 -4.73 12.95 -2.16
N ARG A 60 -3.42 13.23 -2.27
CA ARG A 60 -2.93 14.57 -2.65
C ARG A 60 -3.37 14.98 -4.05
N MET A 61 -3.35 14.06 -5.01
CA MET A 61 -3.83 14.32 -6.37
C MET A 61 -5.33 14.62 -6.40
N MET A 62 -6.13 13.95 -5.57
CA MET A 62 -7.57 14.21 -5.45
C MET A 62 -7.86 15.53 -4.72
N ALA A 63 -7.11 15.85 -3.67
CA ALA A 63 -7.26 17.11 -2.93
C ALA A 63 -6.93 18.35 -3.78
N GLY A 64 -6.05 18.22 -4.77
CA GLY A 64 -5.69 19.29 -5.70
C GLY A 64 -6.57 19.38 -6.96
N GLN A 65 -7.47 18.42 -7.20
CA GLN A 65 -8.35 18.43 -8.36
C GLN A 65 -9.66 19.14 -8.00
N LYS A 66 -9.92 20.29 -8.64
CA LYS A 66 -11.29 20.83 -8.73
C LYS A 66 -12.12 19.81 -9.52
N PRO A 67 -13.35 19.47 -9.09
CA PRO A 67 -14.25 18.65 -9.88
C PRO A 67 -14.35 19.24 -11.29
N PRO A 68 -14.34 18.42 -12.36
CA PRO A 68 -14.55 18.93 -13.70
C PRO A 68 -15.86 19.72 -13.71
N GLU A 69 -15.82 20.97 -14.16
CA GLU A 69 -17.03 21.79 -14.30
C GLU A 69 -17.99 21.07 -15.25
N PRO A 70 -19.27 20.88 -14.85
CA PRO A 70 -20.27 20.35 -15.77
C PRO A 70 -20.35 21.30 -16.97
N ARG A 71 -20.19 20.74 -18.18
CA ARG A 71 -20.35 21.47 -19.44
C ARG A 71 -21.82 21.83 -19.67
#